data_AF-A0A246BJU9-F1
#
_entry.id   AF-A0A246BJU9-F1
#
_cell.length_a   1.000
_cell.length_b   1.000
_cell.length_c   1.000
_cell.angle_alpha   90.00
_cell.angle_beta   90.00
_cell.angle_gamma   90.00
#
_symmetry.space_group_name_H-M   'P 1'
#
loop_
_entity.id
_entity.type
_entity.pdbx_description
1 polymer ?
#
loop_
_entity_poly.entity_id
_entity_poly.type
_entity_poly.pdbx_seq_one_letter_code
_entity_poly.pdbx_strand_id
1 'polypeptide(L)'
;MSPNQTDSLTLLGTGDSKGVPRFWCACPVCTEARGVDGRPGVNRRTRTATLLRSDGQSALLDAGPDTHAGLARLNGPLVPDAVFISHAHNDHLLGLGDLLDYVRYADGRLRVYAPPEVVPQIAARFPYAFPAGGAGPVQPIPPQGVPVGEVTVRAFRVPHGANGHSHAYRLDRPAGAGREGWSAAVVTDAIGIPPELARTWLRGPGGAGLDTLLLGTSFEDESGAPLSGRSVYDVREALTLPWAQAAGRVVLTHLSHGVDVRRAGHLPPGWQYAHDDLTVPLAAAPRPSAALAAGRPARPQQEP
;
A
#
# COMPACT_ATOMS: atom_id res chain seq x y z
N MET A 1 -21.40 -8.92 18.52
CA MET A 1 -20.47 -8.57 17.43
C MET A 1 -20.88 -9.39 16.23
N SER A 2 -21.17 -8.76 15.09
CA SER A 2 -21.81 -9.43 13.95
C SER A 2 -20.80 -10.33 13.22
N PRO A 3 -21.02 -11.64 13.12
CA PRO A 3 -20.05 -12.63 12.63
C PRO A 3 -19.88 -12.64 11.09
N ASN A 4 -19.95 -11.47 10.43
CA ASN A 4 -19.96 -11.40 8.97
C ASN A 4 -19.26 -10.18 8.38
N GLN A 5 -18.30 -9.58 9.10
CA GLN A 5 -17.55 -8.46 8.55
C GLN A 5 -16.58 -8.96 7.47
N THR A 6 -16.71 -8.44 6.25
CA THR A 6 -15.80 -8.74 5.14
C THR A 6 -14.43 -8.16 5.45
N ASP A 7 -13.37 -8.94 5.22
CA ASP A 7 -12.00 -8.44 5.30
C ASP A 7 -11.84 -7.24 4.36
N SER A 8 -11.10 -6.22 4.76
CA SER A 8 -10.96 -5.01 3.93
C SER A 8 -9.68 -4.24 4.19
N LEU A 9 -9.30 -3.44 3.20
CA LEU A 9 -8.27 -2.40 3.31
C LEU A 9 -8.95 -1.03 3.19
N THR A 10 -8.85 -0.19 4.21
CA THR A 10 -9.20 1.23 4.13
C THR A 10 -7.93 2.04 3.89
N LEU A 11 -7.84 2.73 2.77
CA LEU A 11 -6.67 3.52 2.40
C LEU A 11 -6.79 4.90 3.05
N LEU A 12 -6.23 5.07 4.25
CA LEU A 12 -6.31 6.32 5.02
C LEU A 12 -5.56 7.48 4.33
N GLY A 13 -4.58 7.15 3.50
CA GLY A 13 -3.88 8.07 2.62
C GLY A 13 -3.36 7.34 1.39
N THR A 14 -3.31 8.04 0.26
CA THR A 14 -3.03 7.46 -1.06
C THR A 14 -1.96 8.23 -1.86
N GLY A 15 -1.37 9.26 -1.25
CA GLY A 15 -0.38 10.13 -1.87
C GLY A 15 1.05 9.63 -1.68
N ASP A 16 1.93 10.17 -2.53
CA ASP A 16 3.38 10.01 -2.38
C ASP A 16 3.91 10.69 -1.10
N SER A 17 5.23 10.58 -0.90
CA SER A 17 5.97 11.23 0.20
C SER A 17 5.65 12.69 0.51
N LYS A 18 5.10 13.45 -0.45
CA LYS A 18 4.86 14.89 -0.33
C LYS A 18 3.37 15.21 -0.23
N GLY A 19 2.50 14.21 -0.40
CA GLY A 19 1.06 14.40 -0.51
C GLY A 19 0.66 15.25 -1.72
N VAL A 20 -0.65 15.42 -1.88
CA VAL A 20 -1.25 16.29 -2.88
C VAL A 20 -2.37 17.10 -2.21
N PRO A 21 -2.30 18.44 -2.20
CA PRO A 21 -1.32 19.29 -2.85
C PRO A 21 0.05 19.29 -2.14
N ARG A 22 1.12 19.49 -2.91
CA ARG A 22 2.41 19.89 -2.34
C ARG A 22 2.33 21.35 -1.91
N PHE A 23 2.71 21.67 -0.67
CA PHE A 23 2.49 23.00 -0.09
C PHE A 23 3.15 24.14 -0.91
N TRP A 24 4.27 23.86 -1.59
CA TRP A 24 5.03 24.81 -2.41
C TRP A 24 4.70 24.81 -3.91
N CYS A 25 3.74 24.01 -4.38
CA CYS A 25 3.47 23.81 -5.80
C CYS A 25 2.14 24.43 -6.24
N ALA A 26 2.12 25.11 -7.40
CA ALA A 26 0.94 25.71 -8.01
C ALA A 26 0.52 25.04 -9.33
N CYS A 27 0.95 23.82 -9.61
CA CYS A 27 0.53 23.09 -10.81
C CYS A 27 -1.00 22.85 -10.81
N PRO A 28 -1.63 22.60 -11.96
CA PRO A 28 -3.08 22.41 -12.04
C PRO A 28 -3.66 21.36 -11.08
N VAL A 29 -2.91 20.28 -10.81
CA VAL A 29 -3.31 19.22 -9.87
C VAL A 29 -3.26 19.72 -8.42
N CYS A 30 -2.17 20.37 -8.00
CA CYS A 30 -2.08 20.94 -6.65
C CYS A 30 -3.07 22.10 -6.44
N THR A 31 -3.31 22.91 -7.46
CA THR A 31 -4.31 23.98 -7.39
C THR A 31 -5.70 23.40 -7.21
N GLU A 32 -6.07 22.35 -7.96
CA GLU A 32 -7.35 21.69 -7.75
C GLU A 32 -7.43 20.94 -6.40
N ALA A 33 -6.39 20.22 -6.00
CA ALA A 33 -6.39 19.48 -4.73
C ALA A 33 -6.56 20.39 -3.50
N ARG A 34 -6.15 21.67 -3.57
CA ARG A 34 -6.45 22.67 -2.51
C ARG A 34 -7.96 22.91 -2.35
N GLY A 35 -8.73 22.70 -3.40
CA GLY A 35 -10.18 22.82 -3.40
C GLY A 35 -10.70 24.18 -3.83
N VAL A 36 -12.02 24.22 -4.02
CA VAL A 36 -12.82 25.42 -4.30
C VAL A 36 -13.98 25.41 -3.30
N ASP A 37 -14.36 26.58 -2.79
CA ASP A 37 -15.51 26.75 -1.87
C ASP A 37 -15.48 25.83 -0.64
N GLY A 38 -14.30 25.60 -0.07
CA GLY A 38 -14.11 24.80 1.14
C GLY A 38 -14.20 23.28 0.93
N ARG A 39 -14.32 22.80 -0.31
CA ARG A 39 -14.34 21.36 -0.63
C ARG A 39 -13.01 20.93 -1.27
N PRO A 40 -12.35 19.88 -0.77
CA PRO A 40 -11.12 19.38 -1.38
C PRO A 40 -11.38 18.86 -2.80
N GLY A 41 -10.40 19.04 -3.68
CA GLY A 41 -10.42 18.43 -5.01
C GLY A 41 -10.25 16.91 -4.96
N VAL A 42 -10.58 16.24 -6.07
CA VAL A 42 -10.49 14.77 -6.19
C VAL A 42 -9.05 14.27 -6.20
N ASN A 43 -8.07 15.12 -6.53
CA ASN A 43 -6.66 14.79 -6.42
C ASN A 43 -6.07 15.10 -5.04
N ARG A 44 -6.86 15.47 -4.03
CA ARG A 44 -6.33 15.62 -2.66
C ARG A 44 -5.98 14.24 -2.09
N ARG A 45 -4.74 14.09 -1.63
CA ARG A 45 -4.18 12.83 -1.14
C ARG A 45 -3.22 13.10 0.02
N THR A 46 -3.47 12.50 1.16
CA THR A 46 -2.51 12.44 2.28
C THR A 46 -1.52 11.30 2.07
N ARG A 47 -0.41 11.31 2.80
CA ARG A 47 0.66 10.30 2.65
C ARG A 47 0.16 8.91 2.98
N THR A 48 0.76 7.93 2.32
CA THR A 48 0.27 6.55 2.31
C THR A 48 0.20 5.94 3.71
N ALA A 49 -0.99 5.41 4.04
CA ALA A 49 -1.25 4.58 5.20
C ALA A 49 -2.49 3.71 4.92
N THR A 50 -2.44 2.42 5.24
CA THR A 50 -3.54 1.49 4.94
C THR A 50 -3.98 0.76 6.21
N LEU A 51 -5.29 0.75 6.48
CA LEU A 51 -5.88 0.04 7.61
C LEU A 51 -6.51 -1.28 7.15
N LEU A 52 -5.93 -2.39 7.54
CA LEU A 52 -6.49 -3.74 7.42
C LEU A 52 -7.55 -3.97 8.50
N ARG A 53 -8.68 -4.57 8.12
CA ARG A 53 -9.67 -5.13 9.05
C ARG A 53 -9.96 -6.58 8.69
N SER A 54 -9.96 -7.44 9.71
CA SER A 54 -10.31 -8.86 9.59
C SER A 54 -10.81 -9.39 10.93
N ASP A 55 -11.95 -10.07 10.93
CA ASP A 55 -12.56 -10.72 12.10
C ASP A 55 -12.55 -9.86 13.39
N GLY A 56 -12.98 -8.61 13.27
CA GLY A 56 -13.04 -7.66 14.40
C GLY A 56 -11.67 -7.12 14.87
N GLN A 57 -10.56 -7.60 14.30
CA GLN A 57 -9.23 -7.05 14.50
C GLN A 57 -8.86 -6.07 13.39
N SER A 58 -7.87 -5.24 13.67
CA SER A 58 -7.36 -4.25 12.75
C SER A 58 -5.85 -4.06 12.83
N ALA A 59 -5.23 -3.71 11.70
CA ALA A 59 -3.82 -3.37 11.66
C ALA A 59 -3.53 -2.23 10.69
N LEU A 60 -2.62 -1.33 11.07
CA LEU A 60 -2.06 -0.35 10.14
C LEU A 60 -0.87 -0.95 9.38
N LEU A 61 -0.85 -0.72 8.08
CA LEU A 61 0.29 -0.89 7.20
C LEU A 61 0.83 0.50 6.90
N ASP A 62 2.01 0.78 7.42
CA ASP A 62 2.67 2.08 7.55
C ASP A 62 1.92 3.11 8.41
N ALA A 63 2.70 4.05 8.94
CA ALA A 63 2.24 5.13 9.81
C ALA A 63 2.97 6.45 9.47
N GLY A 64 2.57 7.09 8.36
CA GLY A 64 3.04 8.42 7.95
C GLY A 64 2.55 9.57 8.84
N PRO A 65 2.98 10.82 8.60
CA PRO A 65 2.57 11.98 9.41
C PRO A 65 1.06 12.21 9.45
N ASP A 66 0.35 11.80 8.40
CA ASP A 66 -1.10 11.98 8.30
C ASP A 66 -1.89 10.90 9.05
N THR A 67 -1.21 9.94 9.71
CA THR A 67 -1.84 8.79 10.39
C THR A 67 -2.82 9.22 11.47
N HIS A 68 -2.44 10.17 12.33
CA HIS A 68 -3.32 10.66 13.39
C HIS A 68 -4.62 11.22 12.80
N ALA A 69 -4.51 12.10 11.80
CA ALA A 69 -5.67 12.66 11.12
C ALA A 69 -6.48 11.58 10.39
N GLY A 70 -5.82 10.59 9.78
CA GLY A 70 -6.44 9.43 9.13
C GLY A 70 -7.31 8.61 10.08
N LEU A 71 -6.76 8.24 11.23
CA LEU A 71 -7.49 7.50 12.26
C LEU A 71 -8.62 8.34 12.88
N ALA A 72 -8.38 9.63 13.13
CA ALA A 72 -9.37 10.52 13.73
C ALA A 72 -10.59 10.80 12.83
N ARG A 73 -10.49 10.57 11.52
CA ARG A 73 -11.63 10.66 10.58
C ARG A 73 -12.56 9.44 10.66
N LEU A 74 -12.13 8.33 11.25
CA LEU A 74 -12.94 7.13 11.33
C LEU A 74 -14.09 7.29 12.33
N ASN A 75 -15.17 6.55 12.10
CA ASN A 75 -16.31 6.53 13.01
C ASN A 75 -15.95 5.82 14.33
N GLY A 76 -15.81 6.60 15.40
CA GLY A 76 -15.55 6.12 16.75
C GLY A 76 -14.05 5.98 17.07
N PRO A 77 -13.70 5.82 18.36
CA PRO A 77 -12.32 5.64 18.76
C PRO A 77 -11.79 4.31 18.20
N LEU A 78 -10.68 4.36 17.50
CA LEU A 78 -9.96 3.17 17.04
C LEU A 78 -8.49 3.31 17.40
N VAL A 79 -8.01 2.32 18.15
CA VAL A 79 -6.58 2.01 18.23
C VAL A 79 -6.40 0.68 17.51
N PRO A 80 -5.55 0.60 16.48
CA PRO A 80 -5.26 -0.66 15.81
C PRO A 80 -4.70 -1.72 16.77
N ASP A 81 -4.95 -3.00 16.51
CA ASP A 81 -4.37 -4.10 17.28
C ASP A 81 -2.90 -4.33 16.95
N ALA A 82 -2.50 -3.93 15.74
CA ALA A 82 -1.11 -3.98 15.27
C ALA A 82 -0.77 -2.83 14.32
N VAL A 83 0.51 -2.49 14.25
CA VAL A 83 1.09 -1.58 13.25
C VAL A 83 2.26 -2.30 12.60
N PHE A 84 2.33 -2.26 11.28
CA PHE A 84 3.43 -2.80 10.49
C PHE A 84 4.11 -1.64 9.77
N ILE A 85 5.43 -1.52 9.89
CA ILE A 85 6.22 -0.49 9.18
C ILE A 85 7.08 -1.14 8.11
N SER A 86 6.99 -0.66 6.88
CA SER A 86 7.63 -1.26 5.71
C SER A 86 9.10 -0.87 5.60
N HIS A 87 9.38 0.41 5.82
CA HIS A 87 10.71 1.00 5.76
C HIS A 87 10.74 2.37 6.46
N ALA A 88 11.93 2.92 6.69
CA ALA A 88 12.12 4.08 7.55
C ALA A 88 12.11 5.44 6.82
N HIS A 89 11.36 5.57 5.72
CA HIS A 89 11.11 6.88 5.12
C HIS A 89 10.06 7.68 5.90
N ASN A 90 10.20 9.00 5.86
CA ASN A 90 9.42 9.91 6.71
C ASN A 90 7.91 9.76 6.53
N ASP A 91 7.47 9.53 5.30
CA ASP A 91 6.09 9.33 4.88
C ASP A 91 5.46 8.01 5.27
N HIS A 92 6.25 7.03 5.70
CA HIS A 92 5.76 5.74 6.23
C HIS A 92 5.93 5.61 7.74
N LEU A 93 6.70 6.52 8.37
CA LEU A 93 7.19 6.34 9.73
C LEU A 93 6.80 7.46 10.71
N LEU A 94 6.68 8.71 10.28
CA LEU A 94 6.65 9.82 11.24
C LEU A 94 5.40 9.89 12.13
N GLY A 95 4.30 9.25 11.74
CA GLY A 95 3.12 9.11 12.60
C GLY A 95 3.26 8.02 13.66
N LEU A 96 4.32 7.20 13.59
CA LEU A 96 4.59 6.16 14.58
C LEU A 96 4.89 6.73 15.97
N GLY A 97 5.38 7.96 16.07
CA GLY A 97 5.67 8.59 17.37
C GLY A 97 4.47 8.60 18.31
N ASP A 98 3.33 9.11 17.82
CA ASP A 98 2.06 9.15 18.58
C ASP A 98 1.61 7.75 19.02
N LEU A 99 1.82 6.76 18.15
CA LEU A 99 1.49 5.36 18.42
C LEU A 99 2.42 4.74 19.47
N LEU A 100 3.72 5.06 19.46
CA LEU A 100 4.68 4.59 20.46
C LEU A 100 4.41 5.20 21.84
N ASP A 101 3.97 6.46 21.88
CA ASP A 101 3.47 7.06 23.11
C ASP A 101 2.24 6.29 23.63
N TYR A 102 1.30 5.94 22.74
CA TYR A 102 0.18 5.09 23.11
C TYR A 102 0.62 3.71 23.64
N VAL A 103 1.62 3.05 23.01
CA VAL A 103 2.17 1.78 23.50
C VAL A 103 2.61 1.91 24.97
N ARG A 104 3.29 3.01 25.31
CA ARG A 104 3.73 3.30 26.67
C ARG A 104 2.56 3.53 27.64
N TYR A 105 1.55 4.32 27.25
CA TYR A 105 0.42 4.64 28.11
C TYR A 105 -0.57 3.48 28.28
N ALA A 106 -0.70 2.62 27.28
CA ALA A 106 -1.67 1.53 27.25
C ALA A 106 -1.10 0.17 27.68
N ASP A 107 0.08 0.16 28.32
CA ASP A 107 0.77 -1.04 28.81
C ASP A 107 1.00 -2.09 27.70
N GLY A 108 1.53 -1.64 26.56
CA GLY A 108 1.96 -2.54 25.48
C GLY A 108 0.83 -3.16 24.65
N ARG A 109 -0.43 -2.73 24.82
CA ARG A 109 -1.58 -3.29 24.08
C ARG A 109 -1.49 -3.17 22.56
N LEU A 110 -0.86 -2.10 22.06
CA LEU A 110 -0.58 -1.95 20.63
C LEU A 110 0.72 -2.68 20.28
N ARG A 111 0.64 -3.63 19.35
CA ARG A 111 1.82 -4.36 18.86
C ARG A 111 2.40 -3.66 17.64
N VAL A 112 3.69 -3.36 17.67
CA VAL A 112 4.38 -2.72 16.53
C VAL A 112 5.36 -3.71 15.93
N TYR A 113 5.30 -3.87 14.62
CA TYR A 113 6.13 -4.79 13.86
C TYR A 113 6.86 -4.08 12.73
N ALA A 114 8.10 -4.49 12.46
CA ALA A 114 8.86 -4.05 11.30
C ALA A 114 9.79 -5.18 10.81
N PRO A 115 10.23 -5.17 9.55
CA PRO A 115 11.30 -6.05 9.10
C PRO A 115 12.54 -5.91 10.02
N PRO A 116 13.29 -7.01 10.28
CA PRO A 116 14.40 -6.99 11.23
C PRO A 116 15.42 -5.86 10.99
N GLU A 117 15.72 -5.54 9.72
CA GLU A 117 16.65 -4.47 9.35
C GLU A 117 16.10 -3.05 9.52
N VAL A 118 14.77 -2.90 9.67
CA VAL A 118 14.10 -1.62 9.84
C VAL A 118 14.01 -1.25 11.33
N VAL A 119 13.90 -2.24 12.23
CA VAL A 119 13.85 -2.03 13.70
C VAL A 119 14.95 -1.08 14.22
N PRO A 120 16.25 -1.27 13.93
CA PRO A 120 17.29 -0.36 14.41
C PRO A 120 17.16 1.07 13.86
N GLN A 121 16.61 1.24 12.64
CA GLN A 121 16.36 2.56 12.06
C GLN A 121 15.23 3.29 12.79
N ILE A 122 14.18 2.55 13.19
CA ILE A 122 13.10 3.08 14.02
C ILE A 122 13.63 3.47 15.41
N ALA A 123 14.45 2.62 16.02
CA ALA A 123 15.08 2.90 17.31
C ALA A 123 15.93 4.17 17.28
N ALA A 124 16.71 4.35 16.22
CA ALA A 124 17.51 5.57 16.03
C ALA A 124 16.65 6.82 15.83
N ARG A 125 15.47 6.69 15.22
CA ARG A 125 14.55 7.81 14.98
C ARG A 125 13.73 8.21 16.22
N PHE A 126 13.35 7.23 17.06
CA PHE A 126 12.54 7.43 18.26
C PHE A 126 13.23 6.93 19.53
N PRO A 127 14.44 7.42 19.87
CA PRO A 127 15.22 6.86 20.97
C PRO A 127 14.49 6.94 22.32
N TYR A 128 13.59 7.90 22.51
CA TYR A 128 12.79 8.03 23.74
C TYR A 128 11.86 6.83 24.00
N ALA A 129 11.48 6.08 22.95
CA ALA A 129 10.58 4.94 23.06
C ALA A 129 11.31 3.62 23.31
N PHE A 130 12.65 3.60 23.22
CA PHE A 130 13.46 2.39 23.33
C PHE A 130 14.28 2.45 24.63
N PRO A 131 13.96 1.63 25.65
CA PRO A 131 14.66 1.65 26.93
C PRO A 131 16.09 1.10 26.80
N ALA A 132 17.01 1.69 27.54
CA ALA A 132 18.39 1.19 27.62
C ALA A 132 18.42 -0.22 28.23
N GLY A 133 19.05 -1.18 27.54
CA GLY A 133 19.26 -2.54 28.05
C GLY A 133 18.04 -3.48 27.99
N GLY A 134 16.93 -3.08 27.38
CA GLY A 134 15.73 -3.90 27.21
C GLY A 134 15.31 -4.10 25.75
N ALA A 135 14.32 -4.96 25.51
CA ALA A 135 13.68 -5.07 24.20
C ALA A 135 12.82 -3.82 23.93
N GLY A 136 12.96 -3.23 22.75
CA GLY A 136 12.16 -2.09 22.32
C GLY A 136 10.69 -2.44 22.05
N PRO A 137 9.82 -1.44 21.89
CA PRO A 137 8.38 -1.63 21.63
C PRO A 137 8.09 -2.19 20.22
N VAL A 138 9.10 -2.25 19.35
CA VAL A 138 8.98 -2.72 17.97
C VAL A 138 9.58 -4.13 17.85
N GLN A 139 8.76 -5.07 17.40
CA GLN A 139 9.13 -6.46 17.22
C GLN A 139 9.51 -6.73 15.75
N PRO A 140 10.51 -7.59 15.47
CA PRO A 140 10.76 -8.04 14.11
C PRO A 140 9.56 -8.84 13.58
N ILE A 141 9.18 -8.63 12.33
CA ILE A 141 8.19 -9.48 11.64
C ILE A 141 8.83 -10.87 11.46
N PRO A 142 8.22 -11.94 11.99
CA PRO A 142 8.76 -13.28 11.82
C PRO A 142 8.50 -13.81 10.39
N PRO A 143 9.32 -14.73 9.87
CA PRO A 143 9.19 -15.23 8.49
C PRO A 143 7.83 -15.83 8.14
N GLN A 144 7.17 -16.49 9.11
CA GLN A 144 5.83 -17.05 8.94
C GLN A 144 4.72 -15.98 8.82
N GLY A 145 5.01 -14.74 9.22
CA GLY A 145 4.07 -13.64 9.29
C GLY A 145 3.37 -13.50 10.65
N VAL A 146 2.54 -12.48 10.77
CA VAL A 146 1.77 -12.16 11.97
C VAL A 146 0.27 -12.24 11.64
N PRO A 147 -0.54 -12.94 12.43
CA PRO A 147 -1.98 -12.95 12.24
C PRO A 147 -2.63 -11.64 12.70
N VAL A 148 -3.60 -11.18 11.91
CA VAL A 148 -4.56 -10.11 12.22
C VAL A 148 -5.94 -10.66 11.85
N GLY A 149 -6.71 -11.07 12.84
CA GLY A 149 -7.92 -11.87 12.62
C GLY A 149 -7.60 -13.17 11.88
N GLU A 150 -8.30 -13.41 10.76
CA GLU A 150 -8.07 -14.59 9.90
C GLU A 150 -6.98 -14.35 8.83
N VAL A 151 -6.40 -13.15 8.76
CA VAL A 151 -5.40 -12.76 7.75
C VAL A 151 -3.99 -12.90 8.30
N THR A 152 -3.12 -13.58 7.56
CA THR A 152 -1.67 -13.59 7.84
C THR A 152 -0.96 -12.49 7.07
N VAL A 153 -0.27 -11.59 7.77
CA VAL A 153 0.55 -10.52 7.20
C VAL A 153 2.02 -10.94 7.17
N ARG A 154 2.61 -11.01 5.98
CA ARG A 154 4.05 -11.28 5.77
C ARG A 154 4.70 -10.09 5.07
N ALA A 155 5.91 -9.74 5.49
CA ALA A 155 6.71 -8.74 4.78
C ALA A 155 7.71 -9.42 3.84
N PHE A 156 7.95 -8.83 2.67
CA PHE A 156 9.02 -9.25 1.76
C PHE A 156 9.72 -8.04 1.16
N ARG A 157 11.04 -8.15 1.06
CA ARG A 157 11.94 -7.06 0.64
C ARG A 157 11.85 -6.84 -0.85
N VAL A 158 11.70 -5.59 -1.28
CA VAL A 158 11.58 -5.18 -2.70
C VAL A 158 12.58 -4.08 -3.04
N PRO A 159 13.04 -3.97 -4.31
CA PRO A 159 13.89 -2.86 -4.70
C PRO A 159 13.09 -1.55 -4.71
N HIS A 160 13.70 -0.49 -4.19
CA HIS A 160 13.13 0.85 -4.09
C HIS A 160 14.09 1.87 -4.75
N GLY A 161 14.67 1.46 -5.87
CA GLY A 161 15.51 2.31 -6.74
C GLY A 161 16.67 2.98 -6.02
N ALA A 162 16.82 4.30 -6.22
CA ALA A 162 17.89 5.09 -5.61
C ALA A 162 17.88 5.08 -4.07
N ASN A 163 16.74 4.76 -3.47
CA ASN A 163 16.57 4.65 -2.02
C ASN A 163 16.95 3.26 -1.48
N GLY A 164 17.50 2.39 -2.33
CA GLY A 164 17.87 1.03 -1.96
C GLY A 164 16.66 0.09 -1.96
N HIS A 165 16.11 -0.19 -0.78
CA HIS A 165 15.09 -1.22 -0.61
C HIS A 165 14.02 -0.80 0.38
N SER A 166 12.80 -1.29 0.14
CA SER A 166 11.66 -1.19 1.06
C SER A 166 11.09 -2.60 1.27
N HIS A 167 9.93 -2.69 1.93
CA HIS A 167 9.19 -3.94 2.08
C HIS A 167 7.76 -3.78 1.59
N ALA A 168 7.27 -4.82 0.94
CA ALA A 168 5.87 -4.98 0.61
C ALA A 168 5.22 -5.99 1.56
N TYR A 169 3.89 -5.97 1.65
CA TYR A 169 3.13 -6.90 2.47
C TYR A 169 2.36 -7.90 1.61
N ARG A 170 2.51 -9.17 1.94
CA ARG A 170 1.67 -10.26 1.45
C ARG A 170 0.60 -10.57 2.50
N LEU A 171 -0.65 -10.60 2.06
CA LEU A 171 -1.83 -10.86 2.87
C LEU A 171 -2.49 -12.14 2.35
N ASP A 172 -2.66 -13.14 3.21
CA ASP A 172 -3.33 -14.37 2.84
C ASP A 172 -4.40 -14.72 3.86
N ARG A 173 -5.59 -15.05 3.35
CA ARG A 173 -6.61 -15.76 4.11
C ARG A 173 -6.80 -17.15 3.50
N PRO A 174 -6.50 -18.23 4.24
CA PRO A 174 -6.70 -19.58 3.72
C PRO A 174 -8.19 -19.86 3.49
N ALA A 175 -8.48 -20.83 2.62
CA ALA A 175 -9.84 -21.34 2.48
C ALA A 175 -10.25 -22.08 3.76
N GLY A 176 -11.53 -21.96 4.13
CA GLY A 176 -12.11 -22.59 5.31
C GLY A 176 -13.45 -23.25 4.98
N ALA A 177 -14.10 -23.85 5.99
CA ALA A 177 -15.39 -24.50 5.82
C ALA A 177 -16.44 -23.50 5.29
N GLY A 178 -16.79 -23.63 4.00
CA GLY A 178 -17.81 -22.80 3.35
C GLY A 178 -17.36 -21.39 2.93
N ARG A 179 -16.06 -21.06 2.98
CA ARG A 179 -15.53 -19.76 2.53
C ARG A 179 -14.30 -19.94 1.65
N GLU A 180 -14.29 -19.29 0.50
CA GLU A 180 -13.12 -19.25 -0.37
C GLU A 180 -11.99 -18.44 0.26
N GLY A 181 -10.77 -18.97 0.12
CA GLY A 181 -9.56 -18.24 0.47
C GLY A 181 -9.27 -17.14 -0.55
N TRP A 182 -8.45 -16.17 -0.15
CA TRP A 182 -7.99 -15.11 -1.03
C TRP A 182 -6.56 -14.71 -0.69
N SER A 183 -5.91 -14.07 -1.66
CA SER A 183 -4.55 -13.57 -1.59
C SER A 183 -4.48 -12.13 -2.07
N ALA A 184 -3.77 -11.30 -1.34
CA ALA A 184 -3.53 -9.91 -1.71
C ALA A 184 -2.10 -9.46 -1.43
N ALA A 185 -1.67 -8.40 -2.09
CA ALA A 185 -0.40 -7.74 -1.78
C ALA A 185 -0.54 -6.23 -1.73
N VAL A 186 0.22 -5.59 -0.84
CA VAL A 186 0.36 -4.14 -0.71
C VAL A 186 1.81 -3.79 -1.02
N VAL A 187 2.03 -3.18 -2.17
CA VAL A 187 3.34 -2.86 -2.76
C VAL A 187 3.36 -1.36 -3.06
N THR A 188 3.71 -0.51 -2.10
CA THR A 188 3.68 0.94 -2.30
C THR A 188 4.98 1.45 -2.94
N ASP A 189 6.12 1.13 -2.34
CA ASP A 189 7.39 1.80 -2.63
C ASP A 189 8.36 0.86 -3.32
N ALA A 190 8.06 0.49 -4.56
CA ALA A 190 8.86 -0.48 -5.30
C ALA A 190 9.02 -0.13 -6.78
N ILE A 191 10.15 -0.53 -7.35
CA ILE A 191 10.43 -0.49 -8.78
C ILE A 191 11.38 -1.63 -9.15
N GLY A 192 11.29 -2.17 -10.36
CA GLY A 192 12.21 -3.20 -10.83
C GLY A 192 12.17 -4.52 -10.05
N ILE A 193 11.00 -4.91 -9.55
CA ILE A 193 10.76 -6.17 -8.84
C ILE A 193 11.19 -7.35 -9.73
N PRO A 194 12.17 -8.17 -9.31
CA PRO A 194 12.63 -9.28 -10.13
C PRO A 194 11.54 -10.35 -10.36
N PRO A 195 11.53 -11.04 -11.52
CA PRO A 195 10.52 -12.04 -11.85
C PRO A 195 10.40 -13.18 -10.83
N GLU A 196 11.50 -13.62 -10.23
CA GLU A 196 11.52 -14.66 -9.20
C GLU A 196 10.87 -14.20 -7.89
N LEU A 197 11.08 -12.94 -7.52
CA LEU A 197 10.42 -12.35 -6.36
C LEU A 197 8.91 -12.21 -6.62
N ALA A 198 8.53 -11.74 -7.80
CA ALA A 198 7.13 -11.64 -8.21
C ALA A 198 6.45 -13.02 -8.27
N ARG A 199 7.12 -14.06 -8.78
CA ARG A 199 6.58 -15.44 -8.77
C ARG A 199 6.32 -15.96 -7.36
N THR A 200 7.16 -15.59 -6.40
CA THR A 200 7.06 -16.03 -5.00
C THR A 200 5.96 -15.30 -4.25
N TRP A 201 5.89 -13.97 -4.39
CA TRP A 201 5.09 -13.11 -3.51
C TRP A 201 3.85 -12.49 -4.17
N LEU A 202 3.84 -12.37 -5.50
CA LEU A 202 2.82 -11.65 -6.27
C LEU A 202 1.97 -12.60 -7.13
N ARG A 203 1.82 -13.84 -6.65
CA ARG A 203 0.94 -14.87 -7.22
C ARG A 203 0.07 -15.50 -6.14
N GLY A 204 -1.18 -15.81 -6.46
CA GLY A 204 -2.07 -16.60 -5.64
C GLY A 204 -1.72 -18.09 -5.64
N PRO A 205 -2.45 -18.91 -4.86
CA PRO A 205 -2.27 -20.36 -4.84
C PRO A 205 -2.31 -20.99 -6.24
N GLY A 206 -1.45 -21.99 -6.48
CA GLY A 206 -1.35 -22.66 -7.78
C GLY A 206 -0.75 -21.79 -8.91
N GLY A 207 -0.12 -20.67 -8.58
CA GLY A 207 0.49 -19.76 -9.57
C GLY A 207 -0.49 -18.79 -10.24
N ALA A 208 -1.73 -18.73 -9.75
CA ALA A 208 -2.70 -17.77 -10.23
C ALA A 208 -2.30 -16.31 -9.93
N GLY A 209 -2.99 -15.33 -10.53
CA GLY A 209 -2.86 -13.94 -10.08
C GLY A 209 -3.41 -13.73 -8.67
N LEU A 210 -2.97 -12.64 -8.04
CA LEU A 210 -3.55 -12.18 -6.76
C LEU A 210 -5.03 -11.85 -6.92
N ASP A 211 -5.80 -11.97 -5.85
CA ASP A 211 -7.19 -11.51 -5.84
C ASP A 211 -7.26 -9.97 -5.71
N THR A 212 -6.33 -9.37 -4.96
CA THR A 212 -6.19 -7.91 -4.87
C THR A 212 -4.73 -7.48 -4.80
N LEU A 213 -4.37 -6.46 -5.57
CA LEU A 213 -3.05 -5.84 -5.55
C LEU A 213 -3.21 -4.34 -5.32
N LEU A 214 -2.61 -3.82 -4.26
CA LEU A 214 -2.34 -2.38 -4.11
C LEU A 214 -0.93 -2.14 -4.63
N LEU A 215 -0.79 -1.26 -5.63
CA LEU A 215 0.49 -0.97 -6.28
C LEU A 215 0.73 0.54 -6.31
N GLY A 216 1.87 0.98 -5.78
CA GLY A 216 2.26 2.37 -5.84
C GLY A 216 2.69 2.77 -7.25
N THR A 217 2.13 3.88 -7.74
CA THR A 217 2.44 4.46 -9.03
C THR A 217 2.52 5.98 -8.93
N SER A 218 3.70 6.52 -8.67
CA SER A 218 3.81 7.95 -8.27
C SER A 218 3.49 8.91 -9.41
N PHE A 219 3.64 8.50 -10.66
CA PHE A 219 3.48 9.33 -11.84
C PHE A 219 2.67 8.60 -12.91
N GLU A 220 2.04 9.35 -13.83
CA GLU A 220 1.32 8.73 -14.95
C GLU A 220 2.30 8.16 -15.99
N ASP A 221 3.34 8.92 -16.31
CA ASP A 221 4.36 8.57 -17.30
C ASP A 221 5.70 9.20 -16.93
N GLU A 222 6.70 8.37 -16.69
CA GLU A 222 8.08 8.76 -16.47
C GLU A 222 9.03 8.08 -17.47
N SER A 223 8.52 7.63 -18.64
CA SER A 223 9.36 6.94 -19.63
C SER A 223 10.54 7.80 -20.13
N GLY A 224 10.45 9.13 -19.98
CA GLY A 224 11.53 10.07 -20.30
C GLY A 224 12.56 10.28 -19.19
N ALA A 225 12.34 9.76 -17.98
CA ALA A 225 13.24 9.91 -16.84
C ALA A 225 14.15 8.66 -16.68
N PRO A 226 15.44 8.84 -16.34
CA PRO A 226 16.34 7.71 -16.14
C PRO A 226 15.92 6.90 -14.92
N LEU A 227 15.94 5.56 -15.05
CA LEU A 227 15.56 4.64 -13.97
C LEU A 227 16.37 4.86 -12.69
N SER A 228 17.63 5.30 -12.79
CA SER A 228 18.52 5.55 -11.65
C SER A 228 18.02 6.65 -10.69
N GLY A 229 17.13 7.54 -11.13
CA GLY A 229 16.52 8.58 -10.31
C GLY A 229 15.14 8.23 -9.76
N ARG A 230 14.64 7.03 -10.05
CA ARG A 230 13.25 6.61 -9.78
C ARG A 230 13.23 5.55 -8.69
N SER A 231 12.16 5.53 -7.91
CA SER A 231 12.01 4.62 -6.77
C SER A 231 10.68 3.87 -6.73
N VAL A 232 9.72 4.29 -7.56
CA VAL A 232 8.36 3.73 -7.65
C VAL A 232 8.01 3.63 -9.14
N TYR A 233 7.28 2.59 -9.53
CA TYR A 233 6.73 2.49 -10.89
C TYR A 233 5.89 3.74 -11.26
N ASP A 234 5.77 4.01 -12.55
CA ASP A 234 4.70 4.87 -13.07
C ASP A 234 3.46 4.01 -13.46
N VAL A 235 2.36 4.67 -13.82
CA VAL A 235 1.11 4.00 -14.22
C VAL A 235 1.32 3.16 -15.49
N ARG A 236 2.07 3.67 -16.48
CA ARG A 236 2.28 2.97 -17.75
C ARG A 236 3.08 1.69 -17.57
N GLU A 237 4.14 1.73 -16.78
CA GLU A 237 4.92 0.56 -16.40
C GLU A 237 4.05 -0.44 -15.66
N ALA A 238 3.27 0.00 -14.67
CA ALA A 238 2.35 -0.87 -13.93
C ALA A 238 1.44 -1.68 -14.85
N LEU A 239 0.90 -1.04 -15.90
CA LEU A 239 0.04 -1.68 -16.90
C LEU A 239 0.75 -2.77 -17.71
N THR A 240 2.08 -2.79 -17.74
CA THR A 240 2.88 -3.81 -18.44
C THR A 240 3.34 -4.96 -17.55
N LEU A 241 3.18 -4.86 -16.23
CA LEU A 241 3.71 -5.86 -15.29
C LEU A 241 2.87 -7.16 -15.33
N PRO A 242 3.45 -8.32 -15.69
CA PRO A 242 2.69 -9.56 -15.87
C PRO A 242 2.02 -10.08 -14.59
N TRP A 243 2.49 -9.67 -13.42
CA TRP A 243 1.89 -10.02 -12.13
C TRP A 243 0.77 -9.06 -11.74
N ALA A 244 0.84 -7.78 -12.14
CA ALA A 244 -0.25 -6.84 -11.96
C ALA A 244 -1.41 -7.15 -12.91
N GLN A 245 -1.11 -7.40 -14.20
CA GLN A 245 -2.12 -7.76 -15.21
C GLN A 245 -2.89 -9.04 -14.88
N ALA A 246 -2.28 -9.97 -14.14
CA ALA A 246 -2.94 -11.21 -13.76
C ALA A 246 -3.83 -11.08 -12.52
N ALA A 247 -3.71 -9.99 -11.75
CA ALA A 247 -4.48 -9.80 -10.54
C ALA A 247 -5.96 -9.55 -10.88
N GLY A 248 -6.87 -10.06 -10.04
CA GLY A 248 -8.31 -9.86 -10.23
C GLY A 248 -8.75 -8.42 -9.96
N ARG A 249 -8.11 -7.76 -9.00
CA ARG A 249 -8.25 -6.33 -8.72
C ARG A 249 -6.90 -5.66 -8.56
N VAL A 250 -6.73 -4.49 -9.15
CA VAL A 250 -5.56 -3.62 -8.95
C VAL A 250 -6.00 -2.23 -8.50
N VAL A 251 -5.38 -1.73 -7.44
CA VAL A 251 -5.63 -0.39 -6.90
C VAL A 251 -4.32 0.38 -6.92
N LEU A 252 -4.25 1.40 -7.77
CA LEU A 252 -3.08 2.25 -7.94
C LEU A 252 -3.04 3.30 -6.84
N THR A 253 -2.00 3.29 -6.02
CA THR A 253 -1.85 4.16 -4.84
C THR A 253 -0.51 4.91 -4.88
N HIS A 254 -0.13 5.57 -3.77
CA HIS A 254 1.10 6.33 -3.64
C HIS A 254 1.25 7.37 -4.78
N LEU A 255 0.14 8.00 -5.17
CA LEU A 255 -0.01 8.85 -6.35
C LEU A 255 0.49 10.27 -6.05
N SER A 256 1.47 10.77 -6.80
CA SER A 256 1.92 12.16 -6.65
C SER A 256 1.01 13.14 -7.40
N HIS A 257 1.35 14.43 -7.34
CA HIS A 257 0.73 15.45 -8.19
C HIS A 257 1.03 15.31 -9.70
N GLY A 258 1.83 14.32 -10.10
CA GLY A 258 2.04 13.89 -11.47
C GLY A 258 0.96 12.92 -12.00
N VAL A 259 -0.05 12.60 -11.19
CA VAL A 259 -1.23 11.83 -11.60
C VAL A 259 -2.48 12.68 -11.36
N ASP A 260 -3.11 13.13 -12.45
CA ASP A 260 -4.41 13.80 -12.43
C ASP A 260 -5.52 12.81 -12.81
N VAL A 261 -6.25 12.28 -11.82
CA VAL A 261 -7.27 11.23 -12.08
C VAL A 261 -8.46 11.73 -12.90
N ARG A 262 -8.61 13.05 -13.07
CA ARG A 262 -9.64 13.65 -13.93
C ARG A 262 -9.26 13.58 -15.42
N ARG A 263 -7.98 13.36 -15.71
CA ARG A 263 -7.39 13.36 -17.05
C ARG A 263 -6.66 12.07 -17.40
N ALA A 264 -6.43 11.22 -16.40
CA ALA A 264 -5.73 9.96 -16.55
C ALA A 264 -6.45 9.06 -17.56
N GLY A 265 -5.66 8.29 -18.32
CA GLY A 265 -6.17 7.37 -19.33
C GLY A 265 -7.10 6.29 -18.77
N HIS A 266 -7.76 5.57 -19.67
CA HIS A 266 -8.62 4.44 -19.31
C HIS A 266 -7.78 3.31 -18.68
N LEU A 267 -8.12 2.93 -17.45
CA LEU A 267 -7.56 1.75 -16.80
C LEU A 267 -8.31 0.48 -17.23
N PRO A 268 -7.65 -0.68 -17.32
CA PRO A 268 -8.31 -1.94 -17.63
C PRO A 268 -9.42 -2.32 -16.65
N PRO A 269 -10.36 -3.20 -17.03
CA PRO A 269 -11.33 -3.75 -16.09
C PRO A 269 -10.65 -4.35 -14.85
N GLY A 270 -11.17 -4.03 -13.66
CA GLY A 270 -10.61 -4.47 -12.38
C GLY A 270 -9.51 -3.55 -11.83
N TRP A 271 -9.11 -2.50 -12.55
CA TRP A 271 -8.13 -1.51 -12.11
C TRP A 271 -8.81 -0.20 -11.72
N GLN A 272 -8.29 0.47 -10.69
CA GLN A 272 -8.76 1.80 -10.28
C GLN A 272 -7.65 2.62 -9.63
N TYR A 273 -7.77 3.95 -9.70
CA TYR A 273 -6.96 4.86 -8.89
C TYR A 273 -7.51 4.92 -7.47
N ALA A 274 -6.62 4.91 -6.50
CA ALA A 274 -6.97 5.12 -5.10
C ALA A 274 -7.33 6.58 -4.83
N HIS A 275 -8.18 6.78 -3.84
CA HIS A 275 -8.40 8.05 -3.17
C HIS A 275 -8.42 7.80 -1.66
N ASP A 276 -8.16 8.84 -0.87
CA ASP A 276 -8.20 8.71 0.58
C ASP A 276 -9.60 8.23 1.02
N ASP A 277 -9.62 7.39 2.05
CA ASP A 277 -10.77 6.72 2.64
C ASP A 277 -11.45 5.67 1.72
N LEU A 278 -10.86 5.33 0.57
CA LEU A 278 -11.28 4.21 -0.26
C LEU A 278 -11.22 2.91 0.56
N THR A 279 -12.34 2.16 0.59
CA THR A 279 -12.39 0.83 1.19
C THR A 279 -12.41 -0.24 0.11
N VAL A 280 -11.42 -1.12 0.13
CA VAL A 280 -11.25 -2.23 -0.81
C VAL A 280 -11.61 -3.53 -0.09
N PRO A 281 -12.68 -4.23 -0.47
CA PRO A 281 -13.03 -5.52 0.13
C PRO A 281 -12.02 -6.59 -0.30
N LEU A 282 -11.50 -7.36 0.64
CA LEU A 282 -10.61 -8.49 0.38
C LEU A 282 -11.44 -9.78 0.31
N ALA A 283 -11.56 -10.32 -0.90
CA ALA A 283 -12.30 -11.53 -1.21
C ALA A 283 -11.70 -12.16 -2.47
N ALA A 284 -12.08 -13.40 -2.78
CA ALA A 284 -11.77 -13.99 -4.08
C ALA A 284 -12.32 -13.08 -5.19
N ALA A 285 -11.49 -12.79 -6.20
CA ALA A 285 -11.84 -11.88 -7.27
C ALA A 285 -11.77 -12.61 -8.63
N PRO A 286 -12.69 -12.32 -9.56
CA PRO A 286 -12.59 -12.86 -10.91
C PRO A 286 -11.28 -12.37 -11.55
N ARG A 287 -10.51 -13.31 -12.10
CA ARG A 287 -9.22 -13.03 -12.73
C ARG A 287 -9.40 -12.87 -14.24
N PRO A 288 -8.62 -12.00 -14.90
CA PRO A 288 -8.67 -11.89 -16.34
C PRO A 288 -8.33 -13.25 -16.99
N SER A 289 -9.13 -13.65 -17.99
CA SER A 289 -8.87 -14.86 -18.77
C SER A 289 -7.51 -14.76 -19.46
N ALA A 290 -6.76 -15.86 -19.49
CA ALA A 290 -5.45 -15.94 -20.15
C ALA A 290 -5.46 -15.45 -21.62
N ALA A 291 -6.63 -15.46 -22.27
CA ALA A 291 -6.81 -14.98 -23.64
C ALA A 291 -6.71 -13.45 -23.81
N LEU A 292 -6.87 -12.65 -22.75
CA LEU A 292 -6.78 -11.18 -22.79
C LEU A 292 -5.35 -10.65 -22.55
N ALA A 293 -4.46 -11.45 -21.95
CA ALA A 293 -3.08 -11.06 -21.67
C ALA A 293 -2.16 -11.13 -22.91
N ALA A 294 -2.56 -11.87 -23.94
CA ALA A 294 -1.86 -11.93 -25.22
C ALA A 294 -2.43 -10.89 -26.19
N GLY A 295 -2.12 -9.61 -25.97
CA GLY A 295 -2.41 -8.56 -26.95
C GLY A 295 -1.83 -8.94 -28.31
N ARG A 296 -2.68 -9.16 -29.31
CA ARG A 296 -2.26 -9.36 -30.71
C ARG A 296 -1.42 -8.13 -31.12
N PRO A 297 -0.22 -8.28 -31.69
CA PRO A 297 0.49 -7.15 -32.25
C PRO A 297 -0.39 -6.51 -33.33
N ALA A 298 -0.56 -5.20 -33.24
CA ALA A 298 -1.23 -4.41 -34.27
C ALA A 298 -0.55 -4.71 -35.61
N ARG A 299 -1.32 -5.24 -36.58
CA ARG A 299 -0.83 -5.33 -37.96
C ARG A 299 -0.54 -3.90 -38.43
N PRO A 300 0.65 -3.62 -39.00
CA PRO A 300 0.88 -2.34 -39.63
C PRO A 300 -0.13 -2.17 -40.76
N GLN A 301 -0.85 -1.06 -40.74
CA GLN A 301 -1.67 -0.63 -41.87
C GLN A 301 -0.72 -0.45 -43.06
N GLN A 302 -0.90 -1.26 -44.09
CA GLN A 302 -0.37 -0.96 -45.41
C GLN A 302 -1.25 0.17 -45.96
N GLU A 303 -0.67 1.36 -46.10
CA GLU A 303 -1.28 2.44 -46.86
C GLU A 303 -1.22 2.12 -48.38
N PRO A 304 -2.21 2.62 -49.15
CA PRO A 304 -2.38 2.30 -50.57
C PRO A 304 -1.31 2.89 -51.49
#